data_AF-A0A968I6G3-F1
#
_entry.id   AF-A0A968I6G3-F1
#
_cell.length_a   1.000
_cell.length_b   1.000
_cell.length_c   1.000
_cell.angle_alpha   90.00
_cell.angle_beta   90.00
_cell.angle_gamma   90.00
#
_symmetry.space_group_name_H-M   'P 1'
#
loop_
_entity.id
_entity.type
_entity.pdbx_description
1 polymer ?
#
loop_
_entity_poly.entity_id
_entity_poly.type
_entity_poly.pdbx_seq_one_letter_code
_entity_poly.pdbx_strand_id
1 'polypeptide(L)'
;MRRYLLAGLVALAACTPASNSTDAPTGNSPAERLYAQASRLLQRNYYGFTKVNLGATLEKYRGVVSKACTGQENCKYEVAQDALENLVDELEDPHTYYERPEAFAESQRAKSGQGASFPRLGVNWVYREASNAWLITDTTAGLPAQAAGLARGDLVTAVNGKVFPKGAQESNAVLSQTSSQRSAVHA
;
A
#
# COMPACT_ATOMS: atom_id res chain seq x y z
N MET A 1 27.94 -81.75 -6.57
CA MET A 1 27.21 -80.73 -5.77
C MET A 1 27.59 -79.36 -6.30
N ARG A 2 26.65 -78.68 -6.97
CA ARG A 2 26.88 -77.48 -7.80
C ARG A 2 26.42 -76.25 -7.00
N ARG A 3 27.37 -75.44 -6.49
CA ARG A 3 27.07 -74.21 -5.74
C ARG A 3 26.93 -73.05 -6.71
N TYR A 4 25.72 -72.52 -6.84
CA TYR A 4 25.42 -71.25 -7.53
C TYR A 4 25.64 -70.09 -6.56
N LEU A 5 26.52 -69.16 -6.92
CA LEU A 5 26.66 -67.85 -6.28
C LEU A 5 25.78 -66.85 -7.04
N LEU A 6 24.70 -66.39 -6.40
CA LEU A 6 23.91 -65.24 -6.84
C LEU A 6 24.51 -63.98 -6.22
N ALA A 7 25.15 -63.15 -7.05
CA ALA A 7 25.56 -61.80 -6.67
C ALA A 7 24.38 -60.84 -6.87
N GLY A 8 23.82 -60.35 -5.77
CA GLY A 8 22.82 -59.29 -5.77
C GLY A 8 23.48 -57.92 -5.98
N LEU A 9 23.16 -57.26 -7.10
CA LEU A 9 23.48 -55.85 -7.33
C LEU A 9 22.44 -54.99 -6.62
N VAL A 10 22.86 -54.23 -5.61
CA VAL A 10 22.08 -53.15 -4.99
C VAL A 10 22.35 -51.87 -5.78
N ALA A 11 21.35 -51.39 -6.51
CA ALA A 11 21.40 -50.09 -7.17
C ALA A 11 21.10 -48.98 -6.14
N LEU A 12 22.12 -48.21 -5.76
CA LEU A 12 21.93 -46.96 -5.02
C LEU A 12 21.33 -45.91 -5.96
N ALA A 13 20.06 -45.60 -5.77
CA ALA A 13 19.43 -44.43 -6.36
C ALA A 13 19.98 -43.16 -5.67
N ALA A 14 20.74 -42.36 -6.41
CA ALA A 14 21.18 -41.04 -5.95
C ALA A 14 19.97 -40.09 -5.92
N CYS A 15 19.55 -39.70 -4.71
CA CYS A 15 18.69 -38.53 -4.52
C CYS A 15 19.48 -37.27 -4.93
N THR A 16 19.18 -36.72 -6.09
CA THR A 16 19.52 -35.33 -6.40
C THR A 16 18.66 -34.41 -5.54
N PRO A 17 19.23 -33.46 -4.78
CA PRO A 17 18.42 -32.46 -4.09
C PRO A 17 17.72 -31.59 -5.14
N ALA A 18 16.39 -31.52 -5.04
CA ALA A 18 15.59 -30.55 -5.77
C ALA A 18 16.09 -29.14 -5.41
N SER A 19 16.54 -28.40 -6.41
CA SER A 19 16.83 -26.97 -6.27
C SER A 19 15.55 -26.27 -5.84
N ASN A 20 15.49 -25.81 -4.59
CA ASN A 20 14.50 -24.84 -4.15
C ASN A 20 14.77 -23.52 -4.89
N SER A 21 14.16 -23.33 -6.05
CA SER A 21 14.09 -22.03 -6.70
C SER A 21 13.19 -21.13 -5.86
N THR A 22 13.81 -20.43 -4.92
CA THR A 22 13.29 -19.14 -4.47
C THR A 22 13.35 -18.21 -5.68
N ASP A 23 12.23 -18.07 -6.41
CA ASP A 23 12.04 -17.02 -7.41
C ASP A 23 12.13 -15.65 -6.72
N ALA A 24 13.36 -15.16 -6.57
CA ALA A 24 13.62 -13.79 -6.19
C ALA A 24 12.90 -12.88 -7.20
N PRO A 25 12.34 -11.74 -6.77
CA PRO A 25 11.81 -10.77 -7.70
C PRO A 25 12.91 -10.36 -8.68
N THR A 26 12.76 -10.76 -9.94
CA THR A 26 13.68 -10.42 -11.01
C THR A 26 13.49 -8.95 -11.36
N GLY A 27 14.61 -8.22 -11.46
CA GLY A 27 14.65 -6.78 -11.70
C GLY A 27 16.08 -6.28 -11.46
N ASN A 28 16.60 -5.47 -12.38
CA ASN A 28 18.00 -5.02 -12.35
C ASN A 28 18.19 -3.90 -11.33
N SER A 29 17.11 -3.24 -10.93
CA SER A 29 17.09 -2.14 -9.96
C SER A 29 16.17 -2.39 -8.75
N PRO A 30 16.35 -1.64 -7.65
CA PRO A 30 15.45 -1.70 -6.49
C PRO A 30 13.97 -1.50 -6.85
N ALA A 31 13.66 -0.55 -7.72
CA ALA A 31 12.31 -0.29 -8.21
C ALA A 31 11.71 -1.50 -8.95
N GLU A 32 12.43 -2.05 -9.92
CA GLU A 32 11.95 -3.20 -10.70
C GLU A 32 11.71 -4.42 -9.80
N ARG A 33 12.57 -4.67 -8.80
CA ARG A 33 12.37 -5.76 -7.84
C ARG A 33 11.14 -5.54 -6.96
N LEU A 34 10.91 -4.30 -6.49
CA LEU A 34 9.72 -3.96 -5.71
C LEU A 34 8.45 -4.21 -6.53
N TYR A 35 8.40 -3.69 -7.76
CA TYR A 35 7.26 -3.88 -8.65
C TYR A 35 7.02 -5.37 -8.92
N ALA A 36 8.07 -6.12 -9.28
CA ALA A 36 7.96 -7.55 -9.55
C ALA A 36 7.41 -8.32 -8.34
N GLN A 37 7.84 -7.99 -7.12
CA GLN A 37 7.33 -8.63 -5.90
C GLN A 37 5.84 -8.33 -5.69
N ALA A 38 5.47 -7.04 -5.75
CA ALA A 38 4.10 -6.59 -5.54
C ALA A 38 3.15 -7.16 -6.61
N SER A 39 3.54 -7.15 -7.89
CA SER A 39 2.73 -7.75 -8.96
C SER A 39 2.47 -9.24 -8.75
N ARG A 40 3.46 -9.99 -8.26
CA ARG A 40 3.26 -11.41 -7.92
C ARG A 40 2.32 -11.61 -6.74
N LEU A 41 2.38 -10.74 -5.73
CA LEU A 41 1.45 -10.79 -4.61
C LEU A 41 0.02 -10.50 -5.06
N LEU A 42 -0.16 -9.45 -5.86
CA LEU A 42 -1.45 -9.09 -6.40
C LEU A 42 -2.01 -10.20 -7.31
N GLN A 43 -1.23 -10.69 -8.27
CA GLN A 43 -1.67 -11.74 -9.19
C GLN A 43 -2.11 -13.03 -8.48
N ARG A 44 -1.47 -13.38 -7.35
CA ARG A 44 -1.80 -14.61 -6.61
C ARG A 44 -2.95 -14.46 -5.63
N ASN A 45 -3.17 -13.26 -5.09
CA ASN A 45 -4.11 -13.04 -3.99
C ASN A 45 -5.32 -12.18 -4.39
N TYR A 46 -5.35 -11.65 -5.60
CA TYR A 46 -6.47 -10.86 -6.09
C TYR A 46 -7.62 -11.76 -6.55
N TYR A 47 -8.69 -11.77 -5.77
CA TYR A 47 -9.95 -12.46 -6.07
C TYR A 47 -11.12 -11.48 -6.21
N GLY A 48 -10.82 -10.17 -6.26
CA GLY A 48 -11.81 -9.11 -6.40
C GLY A 48 -12.45 -9.07 -7.79
N PHE A 49 -13.56 -8.34 -7.88
CA PHE A 49 -14.18 -8.04 -9.16
C PHE A 49 -13.49 -6.83 -9.79
N THR A 50 -12.91 -7.00 -10.98
CA THR A 50 -12.37 -5.90 -11.77
C THR A 50 -12.85 -5.98 -13.21
N LYS A 51 -13.00 -4.82 -13.85
CA LYS A 51 -13.40 -4.71 -15.26
C LYS A 51 -12.21 -4.82 -16.21
N VAL A 52 -10.98 -4.64 -15.72
CA VAL A 52 -9.75 -4.68 -16.52
C VAL A 52 -9.15 -6.09 -16.54
N ASN A 53 -8.34 -6.38 -17.56
CA ASN A 53 -7.56 -7.61 -17.56
C ASN A 53 -6.34 -7.44 -16.65
N LEU A 54 -6.39 -8.01 -15.44
CA LEU A 54 -5.33 -7.88 -14.44
C LEU A 54 -3.93 -8.22 -14.99
N GLY A 55 -3.81 -9.31 -15.76
CA GLY A 55 -2.52 -9.71 -16.34
C GLY A 55 -1.97 -8.66 -17.32
N ALA A 56 -2.81 -8.14 -18.20
CA ALA A 56 -2.43 -7.09 -19.14
C ALA A 56 -2.09 -5.77 -18.42
N THR A 57 -2.85 -5.41 -17.38
CA THR A 57 -2.57 -4.22 -16.56
C THR A 57 -1.23 -4.36 -15.82
N LEU A 58 -0.93 -5.53 -15.26
CA LEU A 58 0.37 -5.80 -14.63
C LEU A 58 1.53 -5.69 -15.62
N GLU A 59 1.37 -6.16 -16.87
CA GLU A 59 2.38 -6.00 -17.92
C GLU A 59 2.54 -4.53 -18.34
N LYS A 60 1.43 -3.80 -18.49
CA LYS A 60 1.43 -2.36 -18.83
C LYS A 60 2.32 -1.56 -17.87
N TYR A 61 2.09 -1.69 -16.57
CA TYR A 61 2.86 -0.95 -15.57
C TYR A 61 4.29 -1.50 -15.38
N ARG A 62 4.56 -2.76 -15.73
CA ARG A 62 5.93 -3.28 -15.86
C ARG A 62 6.74 -2.45 -16.84
N GLY A 63 6.14 -2.19 -18.00
CA GLY A 63 6.74 -1.40 -19.06
C GLY A 63 7.01 0.04 -18.62
N VAL A 64 6.09 0.62 -17.84
CA VAL A 64 6.26 1.96 -17.25
C VAL A 64 7.50 2.00 -16.35
N VAL A 65 7.61 1.07 -15.39
CA VAL A 65 8.75 1.00 -14.45
C VAL A 65 10.06 0.73 -15.19
N SER A 66 10.08 -0.27 -16.08
CA SER A 66 11.29 -0.64 -16.82
C SER A 66 11.81 0.49 -17.73
N LYS A 67 10.89 1.20 -18.40
CA LYS A 67 11.23 2.38 -19.20
C LYS A 67 11.80 3.51 -18.34
N ALA A 68 11.21 3.77 -17.18
CA ALA A 68 11.70 4.80 -16.27
C ALA A 68 13.08 4.47 -15.67
N CYS A 69 13.37 3.18 -15.48
CA CYS A 69 14.64 2.69 -14.90
C CYS A 69 15.71 2.29 -15.94
N THR A 70 15.50 2.56 -17.23
CA THR A 70 16.44 2.13 -18.28
C THR A 70 17.82 2.76 -18.07
N GLY A 71 18.84 1.92 -17.96
CA GLY A 71 20.23 2.35 -17.73
C GLY A 71 20.54 2.79 -16.29
N GLN A 72 19.65 2.54 -15.34
CA GLN A 72 19.82 2.91 -13.93
C GLN A 72 19.85 1.67 -13.02
N GLU A 73 21.02 1.27 -12.56
CA GLU A 73 21.17 0.15 -11.61
C GLU A 73 20.55 0.46 -10.24
N ASN A 74 20.55 1.74 -9.83
CA ASN A 74 20.00 2.21 -8.55
C ASN A 74 18.70 2.99 -8.73
N CYS A 75 17.85 2.60 -9.69
CA CYS A 75 16.52 3.20 -9.85
C CYS A 75 15.75 3.14 -8.52
N LYS A 76 15.27 4.30 -8.08
CA LYS A 76 14.72 4.47 -6.73
C LYS A 76 13.33 3.85 -6.59
N TYR A 77 12.98 3.44 -5.37
CA TYR A 77 11.72 2.78 -5.07
C TYR A 77 10.48 3.58 -5.47
N GLU A 78 10.55 4.91 -5.42
CA GLU A 78 9.42 5.81 -5.70
C GLU A 78 8.84 5.57 -7.10
N VAL A 79 9.69 5.24 -8.08
CA VAL A 79 9.25 4.92 -9.46
C VAL A 79 8.28 3.74 -9.48
N ALA A 80 8.57 2.70 -8.68
CA ALA A 80 7.71 1.55 -8.54
C ALA A 80 6.49 1.82 -7.65
N GLN A 81 6.65 2.63 -6.59
CA GLN A 81 5.54 3.04 -5.73
C GLN A 81 4.46 3.77 -6.52
N ASP A 82 4.85 4.76 -7.32
CA ASP A 82 3.93 5.54 -8.16
C ASP A 82 3.25 4.63 -9.20
N ALA A 83 3.98 3.69 -9.80
CA ALA A 83 3.41 2.74 -10.74
C ALA A 83 2.41 1.78 -10.07
N LEU A 84 2.66 1.36 -8.82
CA LEU A 84 1.77 0.48 -8.07
C LEU A 84 0.49 1.21 -7.63
N GLU A 85 0.58 2.47 -7.20
CA GLU A 85 -0.59 3.30 -6.88
C GLU A 85 -1.50 3.47 -8.09
N ASN A 86 -0.93 3.87 -9.23
CA ASN A 86 -1.70 4.01 -10.46
C ASN A 86 -2.30 2.66 -10.93
N LEU A 87 -1.59 1.55 -10.71
CA LEU A 87 -2.08 0.22 -11.04
C LEU A 87 -3.31 -0.14 -10.23
N VAL A 88 -3.28 0.04 -8.90
CA VAL A 88 -4.41 -0.32 -8.04
C VAL A 88 -5.60 0.61 -8.24
N ASP A 89 -5.37 1.88 -8.56
CA ASP A 89 -6.42 2.82 -8.93
C ASP A 89 -7.16 2.39 -10.22
N GLU A 90 -6.42 1.89 -11.24
CA GLU A 90 -7.00 1.38 -12.48
C GLU A 90 -7.83 0.08 -12.28
N LEU A 91 -7.64 -0.65 -11.17
CA LEU A 91 -8.48 -1.80 -10.86
C LEU A 91 -9.91 -1.41 -10.47
N GLU A 92 -10.13 -0.15 -10.09
CA GLU A 92 -11.39 0.39 -9.54
C GLU A 92 -11.94 -0.44 -8.36
N ASP A 93 -11.06 -1.01 -7.53
CA ASP A 93 -11.43 -1.84 -6.38
C ASP A 93 -11.17 -1.11 -5.06
N PRO A 94 -12.22 -0.71 -4.31
CA PRO A 94 -12.08 -0.01 -3.03
C PRO A 94 -11.32 -0.79 -1.95
N HIS A 95 -11.17 -2.10 -2.09
CA HIS A 95 -10.50 -2.96 -1.10
C HIS A 95 -9.05 -3.27 -1.45
N THR A 96 -8.57 -2.83 -2.61
CA THR A 96 -7.19 -3.05 -3.07
C THR A 96 -6.49 -1.70 -3.19
N TYR A 97 -5.52 -1.47 -2.30
CA TYR A 97 -4.75 -0.23 -2.27
C TYR A 97 -3.27 -0.51 -1.97
N TYR A 98 -2.41 0.40 -2.39
CA TYR A 98 -0.99 0.37 -2.08
C TYR A 98 -0.71 1.26 -0.87
N GLU A 99 -0.09 0.70 0.19
CA GLU A 99 0.41 1.48 1.31
C GLU A 99 1.91 1.74 1.14
N ARG A 100 2.31 3.01 1.08
CA ARG A 100 3.73 3.41 1.19
C ARG A 100 4.30 3.00 2.55
N PRO A 101 5.63 2.80 2.67
CA PRO A 101 6.26 2.31 3.89
C PRO A 101 5.87 3.08 5.17
N GLU A 102 5.79 4.40 5.09
CA GLU A 102 5.44 5.27 6.20
C GLU A 102 3.98 5.07 6.63
N ALA A 103 3.06 5.00 5.66
CA ALA A 103 1.64 4.75 5.90
C ALA A 103 1.41 3.34 6.46
N PHE A 104 2.11 2.33 5.94
CA PHE A 104 2.07 0.96 6.43
C PHE A 104 2.54 0.89 7.89
N ALA A 105 3.65 1.57 8.23
CA ALA A 105 4.14 1.62 9.61
C ALA A 105 3.08 2.20 10.58
N GLU A 106 2.40 3.28 10.19
CA GLU A 106 1.30 3.84 10.98
C GLU A 106 0.09 2.91 11.10
N SER A 107 -0.28 2.25 10.01
CA SER A 107 -1.35 1.24 9.96
C SER A 107 -1.06 0.10 10.96
N GLN A 108 0.18 -0.38 11.00
CA GLN A 108 0.63 -1.43 11.92
C GLN A 108 0.67 -0.97 13.39
N ARG A 109 1.09 0.27 13.66
CA ARG A 109 1.02 0.85 15.01
C ARG A 109 -0.42 0.94 15.52
N ALA A 110 -1.34 1.41 14.67
CA ALA A 110 -2.75 1.49 15.01
C ALA A 110 -3.35 0.11 15.28
N LYS A 111 -3.09 -0.88 14.41
CA LYS A 111 -3.55 -2.26 14.57
C LYS A 111 -2.98 -2.96 15.81
N SER A 112 -1.78 -2.59 16.24
CA SER A 112 -1.13 -3.14 17.45
C SER A 112 -1.50 -2.40 18.75
N GLY A 113 -2.38 -1.40 18.70
CA GLY A 113 -2.79 -0.63 19.87
C GLY A 113 -1.72 0.34 20.40
N GLN A 114 -0.65 0.56 19.63
CA GLN A 114 0.44 1.49 20.00
C GLN A 114 0.04 2.97 19.77
N GLY A 115 -1.15 3.21 19.24
CA GLY A 115 -1.63 4.55 18.88
C GLY A 115 -0.86 5.17 17.70
N ALA A 116 -1.29 6.35 17.29
CA ALA A 116 -0.64 7.11 16.23
C ALA A 116 0.77 7.57 16.66
N SER A 117 1.73 7.65 15.74
CA SER A 117 3.05 8.22 16.05
C SER A 117 3.06 9.75 16.18
N PHE A 118 1.99 10.40 15.72
CA PHE A 118 1.80 11.84 15.76
C PHE A 118 0.47 12.21 16.45
N PRO A 119 0.37 13.42 17.04
CA PRO A 119 -0.87 13.87 17.67
C PRO A 119 -2.06 13.83 16.71
N ARG A 120 -3.19 13.25 17.16
CA ARG A 120 -4.46 13.23 16.42
C ARG A 120 -5.56 13.92 17.23
N LEU A 121 -6.47 14.57 16.53
CA LEU A 121 -7.65 15.18 17.14
C LEU A 121 -8.68 14.14 17.61
N GLY A 122 -8.69 12.96 16.98
CA GLY A 122 -9.68 11.91 17.26
C GLY A 122 -11.01 12.11 16.56
N VAL A 123 -10.98 12.57 15.31
CA VAL A 123 -12.16 12.69 14.43
C VAL A 123 -12.07 11.66 13.31
N ASN A 124 -13.19 10.98 13.06
CA ASN A 124 -13.44 10.27 11.81
C ASN A 124 -14.44 11.10 11.02
N TRP A 125 -14.15 11.35 9.75
CA TRP A 125 -15.00 12.19 8.91
C TRP A 125 -15.05 11.69 7.47
N VAL A 126 -16.07 12.12 6.75
CA VAL A 126 -16.25 11.83 5.33
C VAL A 126 -16.68 13.10 4.61
N TYR A 127 -16.10 13.36 3.44
CA TYR A 127 -16.51 14.50 2.63
C TYR A 127 -17.91 14.28 2.04
N ARG A 128 -18.74 15.32 2.07
CA ARG A 128 -20.10 15.32 1.52
C ARG A 128 -20.23 16.43 0.49
N GLU A 129 -20.40 16.03 -0.77
CA GLU A 129 -20.54 16.96 -1.90
C GLU A 129 -21.75 17.90 -1.75
N ALA A 130 -22.89 17.37 -1.31
CA ALA A 130 -24.13 18.13 -1.20
C ALA A 130 -24.04 19.35 -0.26
N SER A 131 -23.23 19.25 0.80
CA SER A 131 -23.02 20.31 1.79
C SER A 131 -21.67 21.00 1.66
N ASN A 132 -20.82 20.57 0.72
CA ASN A 132 -19.45 21.03 0.57
C ASN A 132 -18.67 21.02 1.91
N ALA A 133 -18.80 19.94 2.68
CA ALA A 133 -18.30 19.89 4.05
C ALA A 133 -17.84 18.48 4.45
N TRP A 134 -16.98 18.42 5.47
CA TRP A 134 -16.59 17.17 6.10
C TRP A 134 -17.58 16.83 7.22
N LEU A 135 -18.35 15.77 7.02
CA LEU A 135 -19.26 15.24 8.03
C LEU A 135 -18.47 14.40 9.03
N ILE A 136 -18.54 14.74 10.31
CA ILE A 136 -18.01 13.90 11.38
C ILE A 136 -18.89 12.66 11.48
N THR A 137 -18.29 11.50 11.28
CA THR A 137 -18.95 10.19 11.40
C THR A 137 -18.72 9.59 12.77
N ASP A 138 -17.63 9.94 13.45
CA ASP A 138 -17.36 9.49 14.81
C ASP A 138 -16.29 10.34 15.49
N THR A 139 -16.26 10.32 16.82
CA THR A 139 -15.15 10.86 17.62
C THR A 139 -14.57 9.79 18.52
N THR A 140 -13.24 9.77 18.64
CA THR A 140 -12.54 8.79 19.47
C THR A 140 -12.63 9.20 20.94
N ALA A 141 -13.08 8.28 21.79
CA ALA A 141 -13.22 8.53 23.21
C ALA A 141 -11.88 8.93 23.86
N GLY A 142 -11.92 9.93 24.74
CA GLY A 142 -10.74 10.44 25.44
C GLY A 142 -9.77 11.28 24.60
N LEU A 143 -10.09 11.54 23.32
CA LEU A 143 -9.30 12.42 22.46
C LEU A 143 -9.87 13.85 22.41
N PRO A 144 -9.06 14.85 22.00
CA PRO A 144 -9.43 16.26 22.08
C PRO A 144 -10.75 16.63 21.39
N ALA A 145 -11.10 15.98 20.28
CA ALA A 145 -12.34 16.24 19.56
C ALA A 145 -13.58 15.98 20.41
N GLN A 146 -13.61 14.85 21.13
CA GLN A 146 -14.71 14.54 22.05
C GLN A 146 -14.76 15.55 23.21
N ALA A 147 -13.60 15.89 23.78
CA ALA A 147 -13.52 16.86 24.87
C ALA A 147 -13.98 18.27 24.44
N ALA A 148 -13.78 18.62 23.16
CA ALA A 148 -14.28 19.85 22.55
C ALA A 148 -15.78 19.81 22.21
N GLY A 149 -16.46 18.67 22.45
CA GLY A 149 -17.88 18.50 22.17
C GLY A 149 -18.23 18.18 20.72
N LEU A 150 -17.23 17.87 19.87
CA LEU A 150 -17.50 17.42 18.51
C LEU A 150 -18.20 16.06 18.53
N ALA A 151 -19.20 15.92 17.68
CA ALA A 151 -20.05 14.74 17.64
C ALA A 151 -20.35 14.28 16.22
N ARG A 152 -20.80 13.03 16.10
CA ARG A 152 -21.37 12.50 14.85
C ARG A 152 -22.49 13.42 14.38
N GLY A 153 -22.46 13.80 13.11
CA GLY A 153 -23.46 14.70 12.51
C GLY A 153 -22.95 16.11 12.27
N ASP A 154 -21.88 16.52 12.95
CA ASP A 154 -21.30 17.86 12.77
C ASP A 154 -20.70 18.01 11.37
N LEU A 155 -20.89 19.18 10.79
CA LEU A 155 -20.30 19.57 9.50
C LEU A 155 -19.13 20.52 9.72
N VAL A 156 -17.94 20.07 9.35
CA VAL A 156 -16.72 20.89 9.36
C VAL A 156 -16.55 21.56 7.99
N THR A 157 -16.67 22.87 7.96
CA THR A 157 -16.61 23.70 6.73
C THR A 157 -15.29 24.44 6.57
N ALA A 158 -14.48 24.53 7.63
CA ALA A 158 -13.20 25.23 7.64
C ALA A 158 -12.24 24.63 8.68
N VAL A 159 -10.94 24.85 8.48
CA VAL A 159 -9.89 24.54 9.45
C VAL A 159 -8.95 25.74 9.59
N ASN A 160 -8.61 26.14 10.82
CA ASN A 160 -7.79 27.33 11.10
C ASN A 160 -8.26 28.60 10.36
N GLY A 161 -9.58 28.78 10.24
CA GLY A 161 -10.17 29.93 9.52
C GLY A 161 -10.13 29.84 7.99
N LYS A 162 -9.52 28.80 7.40
CA LYS A 162 -9.51 28.56 5.96
C LYS A 162 -10.69 27.65 5.58
N VAL A 163 -11.63 28.21 4.82
CA VAL A 163 -12.79 27.47 4.29
C VAL A 163 -12.33 26.41 3.31
N PHE A 164 -12.98 25.25 3.34
CA PHE A 164 -12.67 24.17 2.40
C PHE A 164 -13.11 24.53 0.98
N PRO A 165 -12.22 24.36 -0.02
CA PRO A 165 -12.61 24.46 -1.42
C PRO A 165 -13.58 23.34 -1.80
N LYS A 166 -14.25 23.51 -2.94
CA LYS A 166 -15.15 22.47 -3.45
C LYS A 166 -14.36 21.25 -3.92
N GLY A 167 -14.73 20.08 -3.42
CA GLY A 167 -14.14 18.79 -3.77
C GLY A 167 -13.32 18.18 -2.63
N ALA A 168 -13.36 16.85 -2.53
CA ALA A 168 -12.65 16.12 -1.48
C ALA A 168 -11.14 16.25 -1.63
N GLN A 169 -10.63 16.20 -2.86
CA GLN A 169 -9.20 16.24 -3.17
C GLN A 169 -8.60 17.61 -2.80
N GLU A 170 -9.24 18.69 -3.23
CA GLU A 170 -8.84 20.07 -2.94
C GLU A 170 -8.94 20.37 -1.46
N SER A 171 -9.99 19.87 -0.79
CA SER A 171 -10.14 19.99 0.66
C SER A 171 -9.03 19.25 1.42
N ASN A 172 -8.67 18.05 0.97
CA ASN A 172 -7.55 17.29 1.54
C ASN A 172 -6.21 18.01 1.37
N ALA A 173 -6.01 18.73 0.26
CA ALA A 173 -4.82 19.55 0.06
C ALA A 173 -4.71 20.68 1.10
N VAL A 174 -5.84 21.25 1.55
CA VAL A 174 -5.84 22.24 2.65
C VAL A 174 -5.44 21.60 3.98
N LEU A 175 -5.93 20.39 4.27
CA LEU A 175 -5.59 19.65 5.48
C LEU A 175 -4.09 19.29 5.53
N SER A 176 -3.53 18.81 4.42
CA SER A 176 -2.11 18.41 4.34
C SER A 176 -1.13 19.59 4.42
N GLN A 177 -1.50 20.75 3.86
CA GLN A 177 -0.74 21.99 4.04
C GLN A 177 -0.73 22.43 5.51
N THR A 178 -1.88 22.29 6.18
CA THR A 178 -2.05 22.73 7.57
C THR A 178 -1.22 21.92 8.56
N SER A 179 -1.09 20.60 8.35
CA SER A 179 -0.23 19.75 9.17
C SER A 179 1.26 20.04 8.93
N SER A 180 1.64 20.34 7.68
CA SER A 180 3.04 20.64 7.30
C SER A 180 3.54 21.99 7.84
N GLN A 181 2.66 23.00 7.90
CA GLN A 181 3.03 24.35 8.35
C GLN A 181 3.32 24.45 9.86
N ARG A 182 2.74 23.58 10.71
CA ARG A 182 3.01 23.64 12.16
C ARG A 182 4.31 22.97 12.58
N SER A 183 4.83 22.01 11.83
CA SER A 183 6.17 21.44 12.09
C SER A 183 7.29 22.46 11.94
N ALA A 184 7.07 23.55 11.18
CA ALA A 184 8.06 24.62 10.99
C ALA A 184 8.01 25.73 12.06
N VAL A 185 6.98 25.75 12.92
CA VAL A 185 6.77 26.85 13.89
C VAL A 185 7.24 26.49 15.31
N HIS A 186 7.67 25.25 15.54
CA HIS A 186 8.21 24.78 16.83
C HIS A 186 9.62 24.15 16.71
N ALA A 187 10.40 24.57 15.70
CA ALA A 187 11.82 24.25 15.60
C ALA A 187 12.67 25.46 16.01
#